data_AF-A0AAP1RCE6-F1
#
_entry.id   AF-A0AAP1RCE6-F1
#
_cell.length_a   1.000
_cell.length_b   1.000
_cell.length_c   1.000
_cell.angle_alpha   90.00
_cell.angle_beta   90.00
_cell.angle_gamma   90.00
#
_symmetry.space_group_name_H-M   'P 1'
#
loop_
_entity.id
_entity.type
_entity.pdbx_description
1 polymer ?
#
loop_
_entity_poly.entity_id
_entity_poly.type
_entity_poly.pdbx_seq_one_letter_code
_entity_poly.pdbx_strand_id
1 'polypeptide(L)'
;LYILLGSESGRQMLAGVRSVIVDEIHALAGSKRGSHLALSLERLQALCPRPLLRIGLSATQKPIEKVARFLVGASGNPRDPACRIVDIGYTRPRDLGIEVPPVALEAVMSNDTWELVYDRLAHLAGEHRTTLVFVNTRRMAERVTRFLA
;
A
#
# COMPACT_ATOMS: atom_id res chain seq x y z
N LEU A 1 4.59 -3.42 15.94
CA LEU A 1 5.10 -2.31 16.76
C LEU A 1 4.34 -2.14 18.08
N TYR A 2 3.08 -1.69 18.08
CA TYR A 2 2.30 -1.40 19.31
C TYR A 2 2.34 -2.51 20.37
N ILE A 3 2.09 -3.76 19.96
CA ILE A 3 2.09 -4.92 20.86
C ILE A 3 3.42 -5.03 21.61
N LEU A 4 4.54 -4.87 20.91
CA LEU A 4 5.90 -4.93 21.49
C LEU A 4 6.18 -3.76 22.43
N LEU A 5 5.65 -2.57 22.15
CA LEU A 5 5.77 -1.41 23.06
C LEU A 5 4.92 -1.59 24.33
N GLY A 6 3.93 -2.48 24.30
CA GLY A 6 3.08 -2.82 25.45
C GLY A 6 3.79 -3.69 26.49
N SER A 7 4.70 -4.56 26.08
CA SER A 7 5.41 -5.48 26.99
C SER A 7 6.76 -4.94 27.45
N GLU A 8 7.23 -5.40 28.61
CA GLU A 8 8.55 -5.03 29.12
C GLU A 8 9.67 -5.57 28.24
N SER A 9 9.62 -6.86 27.88
CA SER A 9 10.60 -7.51 27.01
C SER A 9 10.66 -6.88 25.62
N GLY A 10 9.51 -6.50 25.06
CA GLY A 10 9.45 -5.82 23.77
C GLY A 10 10.03 -4.41 23.83
N ARG A 11 9.83 -3.67 24.92
CA ARG A 11 10.50 -2.38 25.14
C ARG A 11 12.01 -2.52 25.28
N GLN A 12 12.50 -3.51 26.03
CA GLN A 12 13.94 -3.76 26.14
C GLN A 12 14.57 -4.07 24.77
N MET A 13 13.90 -4.89 23.96
CA MET A 13 14.33 -5.20 22.58
C MET A 13 14.37 -3.96 21.69
N LEU A 14 13.40 -3.05 21.83
CA LEU A 14 13.26 -1.88 20.97
C LEU A 14 14.08 -0.65 21.42
N ALA A 15 14.62 -0.64 22.65
CA ALA A 15 15.35 0.51 23.20
C ALA A 15 16.61 0.91 22.41
N GLY A 16 17.22 -0.05 21.69
CA GLY A 16 18.41 0.18 20.87
C GLY A 16 18.12 0.55 19.41
N VAL A 17 16.85 0.69 19.01
CA VAL A 17 16.48 0.96 17.62
C VAL A 17 16.97 2.35 17.20
N ARG A 18 17.57 2.43 16.01
CA ARG A 18 18.11 3.67 15.43
C ARG A 18 17.29 4.20 14.26
N SER A 19 16.60 3.30 13.57
CA SER A 19 15.83 3.63 12.37
C SER A 19 14.52 2.85 12.34
N VAL A 20 13.48 3.47 11.77
CA VAL A 20 12.20 2.84 11.48
C VAL A 20 11.80 3.11 10.04
N ILE A 21 11.38 2.06 9.34
CA ILE A 21 10.87 2.14 7.98
C ILE A 21 9.36 1.94 8.03
N VAL A 22 8.62 2.90 7.50
CA VAL A 22 7.16 2.86 7.35
C VAL A 22 6.86 2.72 5.87
N ASP A 23 6.61 1.48 5.46
CA ASP A 23 6.24 1.15 4.09
C ASP A 23 4.75 1.42 3.84
N GLU A 24 4.43 1.74 2.59
CA GLU A 24 3.09 2.11 2.10
C GLU A 24 2.35 3.11 2.99
N ILE A 25 3.07 4.14 3.43
CA ILE A 25 2.57 5.12 4.39
C ILE A 25 1.31 5.88 3.90
N HIS A 26 1.05 5.94 2.58
CA HIS A 26 -0.19 6.50 2.02
C HIS A 26 -1.43 5.78 2.53
N ALA A 27 -1.37 4.46 2.65
CA ALA A 27 -2.51 3.63 3.03
C ALA A 27 -2.93 3.88 4.48
N LEU A 28 -2.03 4.43 5.29
CA LEU A 28 -2.24 4.63 6.72
C LEU A 28 -2.62 6.05 7.08
N ALA A 29 -2.07 7.07 6.40
CA ALA A 29 -2.11 8.47 6.82
C ALA A 29 -3.53 9.03 7.09
N GLY A 30 -4.55 8.55 6.35
CA GLY A 30 -5.94 9.00 6.50
C GLY A 30 -6.83 8.13 7.41
N SER A 31 -6.25 7.13 8.10
CA SER A 31 -7.03 6.11 8.82
C SER A 31 -6.79 6.14 10.33
N LYS A 32 -7.71 5.54 11.11
CA LYS A 32 -7.51 5.30 12.55
C LYS A 32 -6.25 4.47 12.83
N ARG A 33 -5.87 3.57 11.90
CA ARG A 33 -4.62 2.81 11.97
C ARG A 33 -3.41 3.73 11.85
N GLY A 34 -3.48 4.77 11.03
CA GLY A 34 -2.47 5.82 10.94
C GLY A 34 -2.29 6.57 12.25
N SER A 35 -3.38 7.02 12.87
CA SER A 35 -3.32 7.67 14.20
C SER A 35 -2.65 6.79 15.24
N HIS A 36 -3.00 5.50 15.26
CA HIS A 36 -2.41 4.53 16.17
C HIS A 36 -0.90 4.28 15.90
N LEU A 37 -0.51 4.23 14.61
CA LEU A 37 0.90 4.13 14.23
C LEU A 37 1.67 5.38 14.67
N ALA A 38 1.15 6.58 14.44
CA ALA A 38 1.81 7.83 14.83
C ALA A 38 2.11 7.86 16.33
N LEU A 39 1.12 7.52 17.17
CA LEU A 39 1.33 7.41 18.63
C LEU A 39 2.34 6.32 18.99
N SER A 40 2.34 5.20 18.28
CA SER A 40 3.32 4.13 18.49
C SER A 40 4.75 4.57 18.14
N LEU A 41 4.91 5.40 17.10
CA LEU A 41 6.21 5.95 16.70
C LEU A 41 6.74 6.97 17.72
N GLU A 42 5.87 7.82 18.30
CA GLU A 42 6.26 8.72 19.38
C GLU A 42 6.67 7.96 20.65
N ARG A 43 5.95 6.89 20.98
CA ARG A 43 6.33 6.01 22.09
C ARG A 43 7.67 5.30 21.85
N LEU A 44 7.93 4.86 20.63
CA LEU A 44 9.22 4.30 20.25
C LEU A 44 10.33 5.35 20.33
N GLN A 45 10.07 6.58 19.87
CA GLN A 45 11.01 7.69 19.99
C GLN A 45 11.36 7.99 21.45
N ALA A 46 10.37 8.03 22.35
CA ALA A 46 10.58 8.29 23.78
C ALA A 46 11.35 7.15 24.48
N LEU A 47 11.26 5.92 23.96
CA LEU A 47 11.98 4.75 24.47
C LEU A 47 13.46 4.75 24.04
N CYS A 48 13.77 5.30 22.87
CA CYS A 48 15.13 5.29 22.33
C CYS A 48 15.95 6.46 22.90
N PRO A 49 17.21 6.24 23.33
CA PRO A 49 18.06 7.29 23.89
C PRO A 49 18.57 8.31 22.86
N ARG A 50 18.35 8.03 21.56
CA ARG A 50 18.78 8.87 20.44
C ARG A 50 17.58 9.18 19.54
N PRO A 51 17.62 10.30 18.78
CA PRO A 51 16.62 10.58 17.75
C PRO A 51 16.50 9.41 16.77
N LEU A 52 15.27 8.96 16.53
CA LEU A 52 14.94 7.84 15.65
C LEU A 52 14.89 8.35 14.20
N LEU A 53 15.69 7.74 13.32
CA LEU A 53 15.59 8.02 11.88
C LEU A 53 14.32 7.39 11.32
N ARG A 54 13.39 8.22 10.83
CA ARG A 54 12.14 7.75 10.22
C ARG A 54 12.24 7.81 8.69
N ILE A 55 12.00 6.68 8.04
CA ILE A 55 12.03 6.55 6.58
C ILE A 55 10.64 6.10 6.12
N GLY A 56 9.97 6.92 5.30
CA GLY A 56 8.68 6.58 4.71
C GLY A 56 8.86 6.16 3.26
N LEU A 57 8.20 5.07 2.86
CA LEU A 57 8.18 4.59 1.48
C LEU A 57 6.74 4.62 0.95
N SER A 58 6.57 5.01 -0.30
CA SER A 58 5.27 4.99 -0.97
C SER A 58 5.37 5.18 -2.47
N ALA A 59 4.55 4.43 -3.21
CA ALA A 59 4.49 4.54 -4.68
C ALA A 59 3.58 5.67 -5.20
N THR A 60 2.46 5.96 -4.52
CA THR A 60 1.46 6.94 -4.98
C THR A 60 1.10 7.91 -3.87
N GLN A 61 1.49 9.19 -4.01
CA GLN A 61 1.24 10.20 -2.97
C GLN A 61 0.79 11.54 -3.53
N LYS A 62 -0.36 12.02 -3.07
CA LYS A 62 -0.80 13.41 -3.26
C LYS A 62 -1.65 13.87 -2.07
N PRO A 63 -1.29 14.97 -1.38
CA PRO A 63 -0.04 15.72 -1.41
C PRO A 63 1.06 15.06 -0.53
N ILE A 64 2.29 14.94 -1.05
CA ILE A 64 3.42 14.27 -0.40
C ILE A 64 3.87 14.95 0.90
N GLU A 65 3.64 16.24 1.03
CA GLU A 65 3.96 17.05 2.20
C GLU A 65 3.13 16.66 3.42
N LYS A 66 1.87 16.25 3.21
CA LYS A 66 1.02 15.74 4.31
C LYS A 66 1.54 14.42 4.85
N VAL A 67 2.06 13.57 3.97
CA VAL A 67 2.63 12.28 4.34
C VAL A 67 3.95 12.46 5.07
N ALA A 68 4.80 13.36 4.58
CA ALA A 68 6.04 13.75 5.25
C ALA A 68 5.76 14.27 6.68
N ARG A 69 4.76 15.16 6.83
CA ARG A 69 4.32 15.66 8.14
C ARG A 69 3.78 14.55 9.05
N PHE A 70 3.00 13.62 8.50
CA PHE A 70 2.52 12.46 9.25
C PHE A 70 3.68 11.58 9.75
N LEU A 71 4.72 11.36 8.94
CA LEU A 71 5.88 10.54 9.31
C LEU A 71 6.70 11.13 10.46
N VAL A 72 7.03 12.43 10.38
CA VAL A 72 7.91 13.08 11.37
C VAL A 72 7.15 13.63 12.58
N GLY A 73 5.82 13.78 12.49
CA GLY A 73 5.00 14.29 13.58
C GLY A 73 5.20 15.80 13.83
N ALA A 74 4.89 16.23 15.06
CA ALA A 74 4.90 17.66 15.45
C ALA A 74 6.27 18.17 15.94
N SER A 75 7.29 17.31 16.00
CA SER A 75 8.65 17.66 16.44
C SER A 75 9.46 18.39 15.36
N GLY A 76 8.94 18.50 14.13
CA GLY A 76 9.47 19.38 13.09
C GLY A 76 8.98 20.83 13.27
N ASN A 77 9.88 21.80 13.11
CA ASN A 77 9.49 23.21 13.02
C ASN A 77 8.46 23.37 11.87
N PRO A 78 7.30 24.01 12.07
CA PRO A 78 6.33 24.23 11.00
C PRO A 78 6.88 24.97 9.77
N ARG A 79 7.98 25.71 9.94
CA ARG A 79 8.69 26.45 8.89
C ARG A 79 9.83 25.66 8.22
N ASP A 80 10.21 24.51 8.76
CA ASP A 80 11.26 23.65 8.24
C ASP A 80 10.87 22.17 8.47
N PRO A 81 10.15 21.55 7.51
CA PRO A 81 9.80 20.15 7.64
C PRO A 81 11.10 19.34 7.60
N ALA A 82 11.53 18.85 8.75
CA ALA A 82 12.72 17.99 8.94
C ALA A 82 12.69 16.66 8.14
N CYS A 83 11.71 16.47 7.26
CA CYS A 83 11.59 15.35 6.36
C CYS A 83 12.10 15.75 4.97
N ARG A 84 13.29 15.27 4.60
CA ARG A 84 13.77 15.38 3.21
C ARG A 84 12.89 14.50 2.31
N ILE A 85 12.13 15.13 1.43
CA ILE A 85 11.32 14.44 0.42
C ILE A 85 12.21 14.10 -0.78
N VAL A 86 12.26 12.82 -1.14
CA VAL A 86 12.95 12.32 -2.33
C VAL A 86 11.90 11.82 -3.30
N ASP A 87 11.53 12.65 -4.27
CA ASP A 87 10.64 12.29 -5.37
C ASP A 87 11.46 12.20 -6.66
N ILE A 88 11.59 10.99 -7.19
CA ILE A 88 12.35 10.71 -8.41
C ILE A 88 11.47 10.71 -9.67
N GLY A 89 10.17 11.02 -9.56
CA GLY A 89 9.25 11.08 -10.69
C GLY A 89 9.09 9.74 -11.41
N TYR A 90 8.11 8.94 -11.02
CA TYR A 90 7.87 7.65 -11.66
C TYR A 90 6.86 7.76 -12.81
N THR A 91 7.33 8.13 -13.99
CA THR A 91 6.57 8.01 -15.25
C THR A 91 7.20 6.93 -16.11
N ARG A 92 6.84 5.68 -15.82
CA ARG A 92 7.02 4.62 -16.82
C ARG A 92 5.87 4.72 -17.83
N PRO A 93 6.13 4.62 -19.14
CA PRO A 93 5.05 4.46 -20.11
C PRO A 93 4.28 3.19 -19.74
N ARG A 94 2.96 3.31 -19.65
CA ARG A 94 2.07 2.17 -19.41
C ARG A 94 1.34 1.88 -20.70
N ASP A 95 1.43 0.63 -21.13
CA ASP A 95 0.57 0.10 -22.18
C ASP A 95 -0.77 -0.25 -21.52
N LEU A 96 -1.77 0.61 -21.72
CA LEU A 96 -3.08 0.50 -21.09
C LEU A 96 -4.12 0.31 -22.19
N GLY A 97 -4.87 -0.79 -22.10
CA GLY A 97 -6.01 -1.08 -22.95
C GLY A 97 -7.29 -1.24 -22.13
N ILE A 98 -8.44 -0.93 -22.73
CA ILE A 98 -9.75 -1.32 -22.23
C ILE A 98 -10.32 -2.28 -23.25
N GLU A 99 -10.59 -3.51 -22.83
CA GLU A 99 -11.24 -4.52 -23.64
C GLU A 99 -12.64 -4.78 -23.11
N VAL A 100 -13.60 -4.89 -24.02
CA VAL A 100 -15.00 -5.21 -23.73
C VAL A 100 -15.42 -6.41 -24.58
N PRO A 101 -16.22 -7.35 -24.04
CA PRO A 101 -16.76 -8.45 -24.81
C PRO A 101 -17.50 -7.95 -26.06
N PRO A 102 -17.54 -8.74 -27.16
CA PRO A 102 -18.24 -8.38 -28.39
C PRO A 102 -19.77 -8.54 -28.28
N VAL A 103 -20.32 -8.32 -27.09
CA VAL A 103 -21.75 -8.39 -26.77
C VAL A 103 -22.15 -7.13 -25.99
N ALA A 104 -23.43 -6.76 -26.08
CA ALA A 104 -23.93 -5.58 -25.38
C ALA A 104 -23.75 -5.75 -23.85
N LEU A 105 -23.23 -4.70 -23.21
CA LEU A 105 -23.10 -4.67 -21.76
C LEU A 105 -24.49 -4.45 -21.14
N GLU A 106 -24.84 -5.31 -20.19
CA GLU A 106 -26.07 -5.24 -19.42
C GLU A 106 -25.74 -5.12 -17.93
N ALA A 107 -26.73 -4.72 -17.11
CA ALA A 107 -26.55 -4.59 -15.67
C ALA A 107 -26.16 -5.91 -14.99
N VAL A 108 -26.58 -7.04 -15.55
CA VAL A 108 -26.20 -8.38 -15.12
C VAL A 108 -25.75 -9.15 -16.34
N MET A 109 -24.47 -9.52 -16.37
CA MET A 109 -23.94 -10.34 -17.46
C MET A 109 -24.36 -11.80 -17.30
N SER A 110 -24.80 -12.42 -18.40
CA SER A 110 -25.06 -13.86 -18.46
C SER A 110 -23.77 -14.66 -18.23
N ASN A 111 -23.91 -15.93 -17.90
CA ASN A 111 -22.74 -16.81 -17.71
C ASN A 111 -21.93 -16.94 -19.02
N ASP A 112 -22.61 -17.04 -20.16
CA ASP A 112 -21.98 -17.14 -21.48
C ASP A 112 -21.11 -15.90 -21.78
N THR A 113 -21.57 -14.70 -21.41
CA THR A 113 -20.75 -13.48 -21.54
C THR A 113 -19.51 -13.51 -20.64
N TRP A 114 -19.61 -14.11 -19.44
CA TRP A 114 -18.46 -14.30 -18.57
C TRP A 114 -17.46 -15.30 -19.13
N GLU A 115 -17.90 -16.35 -19.83
CA GLU A 115 -17.02 -17.31 -20.49
C GLU A 115 -16.13 -16.62 -21.53
N LEU A 116 -16.68 -15.71 -22.35
CA LEU A 116 -15.88 -14.90 -23.28
C LEU A 116 -14.78 -14.07 -22.59
N VAL A 117 -15.07 -13.54 -21.40
CA VAL A 117 -14.08 -12.81 -20.60
C VAL A 117 -13.00 -13.76 -20.08
N TYR A 118 -13.38 -14.95 -19.60
CA TYR A 118 -12.41 -15.94 -19.12
C TYR A 118 -11.53 -16.48 -20.24
N ASP A 119 -12.08 -16.76 -21.42
CA ASP A 119 -11.31 -17.17 -22.60
C ASP A 119 -10.29 -16.09 -23.00
N ARG A 120 -10.71 -14.82 -22.97
CA ARG A 120 -9.79 -13.71 -23.26
C ARG A 120 -8.70 -13.59 -22.21
N LEU A 121 -9.02 -13.75 -20.91
CA LEU A 121 -8.03 -13.76 -19.83
C LEU A 121 -7.05 -14.93 -19.97
N ALA A 122 -7.53 -16.13 -20.33
CA ALA A 122 -6.70 -17.31 -20.55
C ALA A 122 -5.74 -17.11 -21.73
N HIS A 123 -6.23 -16.52 -22.82
CA HIS A 123 -5.42 -16.18 -23.98
C HIS A 123 -4.31 -15.17 -23.61
N LEU A 124 -4.67 -14.06 -22.95
CA LEU A 124 -3.70 -13.07 -22.47
C LEU A 124 -2.70 -13.68 -21.48
N ALA A 125 -3.14 -14.61 -20.63
CA ALA A 125 -2.25 -15.34 -19.73
C ALA A 125 -1.27 -16.26 -20.47
N GLY A 126 -1.68 -16.88 -21.58
CA GLY A 126 -0.81 -17.67 -22.45
C GLY A 126 0.24 -16.86 -23.21
N GLU A 127 -0.08 -15.61 -23.57
CA GLU A 127 0.85 -14.71 -24.26
C GLU A 127 1.93 -14.10 -23.35
N HIS A 128 1.75 -14.17 -22.02
CA HIS A 128 2.62 -13.51 -21.05
C HIS A 128 3.24 -14.52 -20.06
N ARG A 129 4.48 -14.25 -19.63
CA ARG A 129 5.16 -15.11 -18.64
C ARG A 129 4.48 -15.13 -17.27
N THR A 130 3.83 -14.04 -16.90
CA THR A 130 3.16 -13.88 -15.60
C THR A 130 2.02 -12.89 -15.73
N THR A 131 0.82 -13.31 -15.35
CA THR A 131 -0.39 -12.50 -15.40
C THR A 131 -1.00 -12.38 -14.01
N LEU A 132 -1.21 -11.14 -13.56
CA LEU A 132 -1.86 -10.84 -12.28
C LEU A 132 -3.27 -10.32 -12.54
N VAL A 133 -4.29 -11.08 -12.14
CA VAL A 133 -5.70 -10.72 -12.32
C VAL A 133 -6.26 -10.16 -11.01
N PHE A 134 -6.69 -8.90 -11.02
CA PHE A 134 -7.37 -8.26 -9.89
C PHE A 134 -8.88 -8.44 -10.00
N VAL A 135 -9.52 -8.83 -8.91
CA VAL A 135 -10.97 -9.01 -8.81
C VAL A 135 -11.50 -8.37 -7.52
N ASN A 136 -12.77 -7.96 -7.54
CA ASN A 136 -13.35 -7.19 -6.43
C ASN A 136 -13.78 -8.04 -5.23
N THR A 137 -14.00 -9.35 -5.41
CA THR A 137 -14.50 -10.23 -4.35
C THR A 137 -13.77 -11.56 -4.32
N ARG A 138 -13.72 -12.19 -3.14
CA ARG A 138 -13.18 -13.54 -2.97
C ARG A 138 -13.90 -14.56 -3.85
N ARG A 139 -15.23 -14.48 -3.95
CA ARG A 139 -16.03 -15.36 -4.81
C ARG A 139 -15.61 -15.25 -6.27
N MET A 140 -15.31 -14.04 -6.77
CA MET A 140 -14.79 -13.86 -8.13
C MET A 140 -13.40 -14.44 -8.30
N ALA A 141 -12.53 -14.31 -7.29
CA ALA A 141 -11.20 -14.92 -7.33
C ALA A 141 -11.31 -16.45 -7.48
N GLU A 142 -12.14 -17.09 -6.65
CA GLU A 142 -12.37 -18.53 -6.71
C GLU A 142 -12.98 -18.97 -8.06
N ARG A 143 -13.92 -18.19 -8.61
CA ARG A 143 -14.49 -18.45 -9.95
C ARG A 143 -13.45 -18.33 -11.05
N VAL A 144 -12.71 -17.22 -11.11
CA VAL A 144 -11.67 -16.99 -12.12
C VAL A 144 -10.62 -18.09 -12.07
N THR A 145 -10.12 -18.43 -10.87
CA THR A 145 -9.15 -19.52 -10.72
C THR A 145 -9.71 -20.84 -11.21
N ARG A 146 -10.99 -21.16 -10.95
CA ARG A 146 -11.61 -22.39 -11.46
C ARG A 146 -11.69 -22.45 -12.99
N PHE A 147 -11.91 -21.32 -13.66
CA PHE A 147 -12.01 -21.27 -15.12
C PHE A 147 -10.64 -21.17 -15.81
N LEU A 148 -9.62 -20.63 -15.14
CA LEU A 148 -8.27 -20.46 -15.69
C LEU A 148 -7.27 -21.56 -15.32
N ALA A 149 -7.63 -22.48 -14.41
CA ALA A 149 -6.81 -23.61 -13.99
C ALA A 149 -7.06 -24.84 -14.86
#